data_AF-A0A8S8Z5J6-F1
#
_entry.id   AF-A0A8S8Z5J6-F1
#
_cell.length_a   1.000
_cell.length_b   1.000
_cell.length_c   1.000
_cell.angle_alpha   90.00
_cell.angle_beta   90.00
_cell.angle_gamma   90.00
#
_symmetry.space_group_name_H-M   'P 1'
#
loop_
_entity.id
_entity.type
_entity.pdbx_description
1 polymer ?
#
loop_
_entity_poly.entity_id
_entity_poly.type
_entity_poly.pdbx_seq_one_letter_code
_entity_poly.pdbx_strand_id
1 'polypeptide(L)'
;MQLKNWILTFDPRPGHYYAKIFPTKTGSMSVKLVGELNGLPVDVVIPIEDVESQSIIAFPPVSGSSSAGEISAVKNALSSLQKDVSNIKSNVGDVSLTAGGVDIQNAYNFGVFGLSLGAAGVILAIIAMLRRK
;
A
#
# COMPACT_ATOMS: atom_id res chain seq x y z
N MET A 1 -19.56 -36.14 4.85
CA MET A 1 -20.86 -35.44 4.72
C MET A 1 -21.19 -34.87 6.09
N GLN A 2 -21.17 -33.54 6.26
CA GLN A 2 -21.46 -32.92 7.56
C GLN A 2 -22.97 -32.91 7.77
N LEU A 3 -23.45 -33.69 8.74
CA LEU A 3 -24.85 -33.70 9.15
C LEU A 3 -25.09 -32.48 10.06
N LYS A 4 -25.90 -31.53 9.59
CA LYS A 4 -26.31 -30.36 10.36
C LYS A 4 -27.81 -30.46 10.58
N ASN A 5 -28.26 -30.33 11.83
CA ASN A 5 -29.69 -30.25 12.13
C ASN A 5 -30.18 -28.84 11.78
N TRP A 6 -31.26 -28.76 11.00
CA TRP A 6 -31.89 -27.51 10.59
C TRP A 6 -33.27 -27.40 11.24
N ILE A 7 -33.61 -26.21 11.73
CA ILE A 7 -34.95 -25.92 12.23
C ILE A 7 -35.79 -25.43 11.05
N LEU A 8 -36.82 -26.20 10.69
CA LEU A 8 -37.82 -25.78 9.71
C LEU A 8 -38.77 -24.79 10.38
N THR A 9 -39.02 -23.66 9.69
CA THR A 9 -40.03 -22.70 10.15
C THR A 9 -41.29 -22.83 9.29
N PHE A 10 -42.44 -22.72 9.92
CA PHE A 10 -43.74 -22.82 9.25
C PHE A 10 -44.01 -21.53 8.45
N ASP A 11 -44.34 -21.66 7.17
CA ASP A 11 -44.84 -20.54 6.36
C ASP A 11 -46.33 -20.34 6.65
N PRO A 12 -46.86 -19.10 6.61
CA PRO A 12 -48.30 -18.85 6.73
C PRO A 12 -49.15 -19.60 5.69
N ARG A 13 -48.55 -20.00 4.55
CA ARG A 13 -49.20 -20.82 3.53
C ARG A 13 -49.16 -22.30 3.91
N PRO A 14 -50.33 -22.97 4.01
CA PRO A 14 -50.39 -24.40 4.30
C PRO A 14 -49.53 -25.23 3.35
N GLY A 15 -48.79 -26.19 3.89
CA GLY A 15 -47.94 -27.09 3.10
C GLY A 15 -46.60 -26.50 2.63
N HIS A 16 -46.30 -25.23 2.96
CA HIS A 16 -45.02 -24.62 2.67
C HIS A 16 -44.11 -24.60 3.91
N TYR A 17 -42.89 -25.08 3.73
CA TYR A 17 -41.83 -25.08 4.74
C TYR A 17 -40.60 -24.40 4.17
N TYR A 18 -39.96 -23.53 4.96
CA TYR A 18 -38.70 -22.92 4.57
C TYR A 18 -37.62 -23.17 5.63
N ALA A 19 -36.40 -23.39 5.14
CA ALA A 19 -35.18 -23.42 5.93
C ALA A 19 -34.19 -22.45 5.29
N LYS A 20 -33.60 -21.57 6.09
CA LYS A 20 -32.53 -20.69 5.62
C LYS A 20 -31.20 -21.44 5.68
N ILE A 21 -30.54 -21.57 4.54
CA ILE A 21 -29.26 -22.27 4.40
C ILE A 21 -28.19 -21.27 4.02
N PHE A 22 -27.06 -21.31 4.74
CA PHE A 22 -25.89 -20.49 4.45
C PHE A 22 -24.72 -21.40 4.06
N PRO A 23 -24.49 -21.60 2.76
CA PRO A 23 -23.30 -22.30 2.28
C PRO A 23 -22.01 -21.66 2.76
N THR A 24 -21.05 -22.46 3.20
CA THR A 24 -19.72 -22.01 3.64
C THR A 24 -18.58 -22.47 2.73
N LYS A 25 -18.91 -23.24 1.69
CA LYS A 25 -17.99 -23.78 0.69
C LYS A 25 -18.60 -23.55 -0.68
N THR A 26 -17.75 -23.24 -1.66
CA THR A 26 -18.11 -23.11 -3.07
C THR A 26 -18.24 -24.47 -3.73
N GLY A 27 -19.04 -24.54 -4.79
CA GLY A 27 -19.29 -25.75 -5.57
C GLY A 27 -20.69 -26.33 -5.35
N SER A 28 -20.98 -27.42 -6.06
CA SER A 28 -22.31 -28.01 -6.11
C SER A 28 -22.70 -28.65 -4.77
N MET A 29 -23.85 -28.23 -4.25
CA MET A 29 -24.38 -28.70 -2.97
C MET A 29 -25.78 -29.25 -3.15
N SER A 30 -26.15 -30.22 -2.33
CA SER A 30 -27.51 -30.75 -2.29
C SER A 30 -27.89 -31.02 -0.85
N VAL A 31 -29.16 -30.79 -0.53
CA VAL A 31 -29.72 -31.00 0.79
C VAL A 31 -30.56 -32.26 0.74
N LYS A 32 -30.20 -33.25 1.57
CA LYS A 32 -31.03 -34.43 1.78
C LYS A 32 -31.94 -34.18 2.98
N LEU A 33 -33.25 -34.08 2.72
CA LEU A 33 -34.27 -33.99 3.75
C LEU A 33 -34.80 -35.40 4.02
N VAL A 34 -34.54 -35.91 5.23
CA VAL A 34 -35.04 -37.22 5.69
C VAL A 34 -35.74 -37.04 7.02
N GLY A 35 -36.98 -37.49 7.15
CA GLY A 35 -37.72 -37.44 8.41
C GLY A 35 -39.23 -37.55 8.21
N GLU A 36 -39.99 -37.05 9.16
CA GLU A 36 -41.45 -36.97 9.08
C GLU A 36 -41.93 -35.52 9.14
N LEU A 37 -42.78 -35.13 8.19
CA LEU A 37 -43.51 -33.85 8.23
C LEU A 37 -44.97 -34.15 8.48
N ASN A 38 -45.50 -33.76 9.64
CA ASN A 38 -46.89 -34.03 10.04
C ASN A 38 -47.29 -35.52 9.93
N GLY A 39 -46.38 -36.46 10.21
CA GLY A 39 -46.61 -37.91 10.10
C GLY A 39 -46.48 -38.48 8.67
N LEU A 40 -46.12 -37.66 7.68
CA LEU A 40 -45.76 -38.11 6.34
C LEU A 40 -44.24 -38.33 6.26
N PRO A 41 -43.76 -39.55 5.90
CA PRO A 41 -42.34 -39.78 5.68
C PRO A 41 -41.85 -39.01 4.44
N VAL A 42 -40.73 -38.33 4.57
CA VAL A 42 -40.08 -37.55 3.51
C VAL A 42 -38.64 -38.03 3.36
N ASP A 43 -38.26 -38.43 2.16
CA ASP A 43 -36.87 -38.64 1.72
C ASP A 43 -36.71 -37.96 0.35
N VAL A 44 -36.19 -36.72 0.36
CA VAL A 44 -36.04 -35.91 -0.85
C VAL A 44 -34.65 -35.27 -0.88
N VAL A 45 -34.05 -35.25 -2.07
CA VAL A 45 -32.81 -34.49 -2.33
C VAL A 45 -33.17 -33.22 -3.08
N ILE A 46 -32.85 -32.08 -2.48
CA ILE A 46 -33.07 -30.75 -3.06
C ILE A 46 -31.71 -30.23 -3.53
N PRO A 47 -31.49 -30.06 -4.85
CA PRO A 47 -30.28 -29.43 -5.35
C PRO A 47 -30.28 -27.95 -4.94
N ILE A 48 -29.11 -27.46 -4.53
CA ILE A 48 -28.88 -26.03 -4.31
C ILE A 48 -28.14 -25.50 -5.53
N GLU A 49 -28.50 -24.28 -5.96
CA GLU A 49 -27.77 -23.55 -6.99
C GLU A 49 -26.28 -23.50 -6.69
N ASP A 50 -25.45 -23.48 -7.74
CA ASP A 50 -24.01 -23.49 -7.57
C ASP A 50 -23.56 -22.25 -6.79
N VAL A 51 -22.79 -22.47 -5.73
CA VAL A 51 -22.36 -21.39 -4.85
C VAL A 51 -21.03 -20.88 -5.36
N GLU A 52 -21.09 -19.75 -6.05
CA GLU A 52 -19.90 -19.06 -6.54
C GLU A 52 -19.17 -18.31 -5.41
N SER A 53 -17.89 -17.96 -5.67
CA SER A 53 -17.09 -17.25 -4.69
C SER A 53 -17.52 -15.77 -4.59
N GLN A 54 -17.77 -15.28 -3.36
CA GLN A 54 -18.12 -13.87 -3.08
C GLN A 54 -17.07 -12.88 -3.60
N SER A 55 -15.86 -13.37 -3.78
CA SER A 55 -14.80 -12.89 -4.65
C SER A 55 -15.21 -12.13 -5.92
N ILE A 56 -16.24 -12.58 -6.64
CA ILE A 56 -16.66 -11.98 -7.92
C ILE A 56 -17.32 -10.62 -7.71
N ILE A 57 -17.99 -10.44 -6.57
CA ILE A 57 -18.83 -9.27 -6.26
C ILE A 57 -18.27 -8.39 -5.15
N ALA A 58 -17.22 -8.84 -4.46
CA ALA A 58 -16.55 -8.06 -3.43
C ALA A 58 -15.71 -6.94 -4.07
N PHE A 59 -15.89 -5.70 -3.59
CA PHE A 59 -15.00 -4.59 -3.95
C PHE A 59 -14.24 -4.09 -2.71
N PRO A 60 -12.90 -4.07 -2.73
CA PRO A 60 -12.02 -4.56 -3.81
C PRO A 60 -12.02 -6.10 -3.92
N PRO A 61 -11.71 -6.68 -5.09
CA PRO A 61 -11.77 -8.14 -5.31
C PRO A 61 -10.83 -8.90 -4.38
N VAL A 62 -11.38 -9.86 -3.62
CA VAL A 62 -10.65 -10.76 -2.71
C VAL A 62 -10.70 -12.19 -3.24
N SER A 63 -9.97 -12.44 -4.31
CA SER A 63 -10.31 -13.53 -5.23
C SER A 63 -9.11 -14.09 -5.97
N GLY A 64 -8.17 -14.72 -5.27
CA GLY A 64 -7.17 -15.55 -5.94
C GLY A 64 -6.17 -14.84 -6.87
N SER A 65 -6.14 -13.51 -6.95
CA SER A 65 -5.00 -12.81 -7.59
C SER A 65 -3.87 -12.73 -6.59
N SER A 66 -2.68 -12.98 -7.08
CA SER A 66 -1.39 -12.86 -6.42
C SER A 66 -1.18 -11.48 -5.78
N SER A 67 -1.78 -11.24 -4.61
CA SER A 67 -1.45 -10.09 -3.78
C SER A 67 0.04 -10.10 -3.45
N ALA A 68 0.70 -11.26 -3.34
CA ALA A 68 2.15 -11.35 -3.21
C ALA A 68 2.92 -10.84 -4.46
N GLY A 69 2.40 -11.08 -5.67
CA GLY A 69 3.02 -10.66 -6.93
C GLY A 69 2.79 -9.19 -7.22
N GLU A 70 1.56 -8.71 -7.01
CA GLU A 70 1.17 -7.31 -7.14
C GLU A 70 1.83 -6.44 -6.06
N ILE A 71 1.90 -6.90 -4.80
CA ILE A 71 2.65 -6.20 -3.74
C ILE A 71 4.15 -6.21 -4.05
N SER A 72 4.71 -7.27 -4.63
CA SER A 72 6.12 -7.30 -5.03
C SER A 72 6.40 -6.33 -6.19
N ALA A 73 5.53 -6.28 -7.19
CA ALA A 73 5.60 -5.32 -8.29
C ALA A 73 5.43 -3.88 -7.78
N VAL A 74 4.48 -3.61 -6.88
CA VAL A 74 4.27 -2.30 -6.25
C VAL A 74 5.44 -1.93 -5.34
N LYS A 75 6.02 -2.87 -4.59
CA LYS A 75 7.21 -2.66 -3.75
C LYS A 75 8.45 -2.38 -4.59
N ASN A 76 8.59 -3.03 -5.73
CA ASN A 76 9.67 -2.77 -6.69
C ASN A 76 9.48 -1.42 -7.38
N ALA A 77 8.26 -1.07 -7.79
CA ALA A 77 7.93 0.24 -8.34
C ALA A 77 8.17 1.35 -7.32
N LEU A 78 7.73 1.17 -6.06
CA LEU A 78 7.95 2.11 -4.97
C LEU A 78 9.44 2.25 -4.65
N SER A 79 10.19 1.15 -4.59
CA SER A 79 11.63 1.18 -4.38
C SER A 79 12.37 1.86 -5.54
N SER A 80 11.89 1.70 -6.78
CA SER A 80 12.41 2.38 -7.96
C SER A 80 12.11 3.88 -7.92
N LEU A 81 10.89 4.27 -7.54
CA LEU A 81 10.52 5.67 -7.35
C LEU A 81 11.31 6.33 -6.21
N GLN A 82 11.53 5.63 -5.10
CA GLN A 82 12.38 6.11 -4.02
C GLN A 82 13.83 6.31 -4.48
N LYS A 83 14.34 5.38 -5.30
CA LYS A 83 15.66 5.48 -5.90
C LYS A 83 15.74 6.63 -6.89
N ASP A 84 14.74 6.82 -7.74
CA ASP A 84 14.67 7.93 -8.69
C ASP A 84 14.55 9.27 -7.98
N VAL A 85 13.71 9.40 -6.94
CA VAL A 85 13.63 10.64 -6.15
C VAL A 85 14.92 10.90 -5.39
N SER A 86 15.59 9.87 -4.86
CA SER A 86 16.91 10.00 -4.24
C SER A 86 17.96 10.44 -5.27
N ASN A 87 17.95 9.85 -6.47
CA ASN A 87 18.87 10.17 -7.55
C ASN A 87 18.63 11.58 -8.08
N ILE A 88 17.37 11.99 -8.27
CA ILE A 88 16.99 13.35 -8.64
C ILE A 88 17.44 14.31 -7.54
N LYS A 89 17.22 13.99 -6.27
CA LYS A 89 17.68 14.82 -5.16
C LYS A 89 19.20 14.90 -5.05
N SER A 90 19.95 13.87 -5.43
CA SER A 90 21.41 13.97 -5.54
C SER A 90 21.86 14.74 -6.77
N ASN A 91 21.16 14.61 -7.90
CA ASN A 91 21.54 15.26 -9.18
C ASN A 91 21.06 16.72 -9.29
N VAL A 92 20.02 17.11 -8.51
CA VAL A 92 19.51 18.48 -8.34
C VAL A 92 19.97 19.09 -7.02
N GLY A 93 20.35 18.29 -6.03
CA GLY A 93 20.94 18.75 -4.77
C GLY A 93 22.36 19.31 -4.96
N ASP A 94 22.98 19.00 -6.08
CA ASP A 94 24.07 19.76 -6.64
C ASP A 94 23.51 20.65 -7.77
N VAL A 95 22.71 21.66 -7.41
CA VAL A 95 22.90 22.96 -8.06
C VAL A 95 24.31 23.36 -7.67
N SER A 96 25.22 22.77 -8.44
CA SER A 96 26.60 23.15 -8.64
C SER A 96 26.53 24.64 -8.99
N LEU A 97 26.53 25.46 -7.95
CA LEU A 97 27.01 26.82 -8.03
C LEU A 97 28.45 26.81 -8.60
N THR A 98 29.10 25.64 -8.68
CA THR A 98 30.30 25.31 -9.44
C THR A 98 30.10 25.24 -10.97
N ALA A 99 29.35 26.21 -11.54
CA ALA A 99 29.49 26.55 -12.95
C ALA A 99 30.93 27.03 -13.21
N GLY A 100 31.84 26.10 -13.56
CA GLY A 100 33.20 26.42 -13.97
C GLY A 100 34.34 25.73 -13.21
N GLY A 101 34.12 24.63 -12.49
CA GLY A 101 35.22 23.82 -11.94
C GLY A 101 36.04 24.51 -10.84
N VAL A 102 35.47 25.49 -10.16
CA VAL A 102 36.08 26.15 -9.00
C VAL A 102 35.32 25.75 -7.76
N ASP A 103 35.91 24.94 -6.89
CA ASP A 103 35.36 24.58 -5.58
C ASP A 103 34.96 25.83 -4.80
N ILE A 104 33.66 26.09 -4.64
CA ILE A 104 33.17 27.31 -3.97
C ILE A 104 33.64 27.41 -2.53
N GLN A 105 33.84 26.28 -1.85
CA GLN A 105 34.46 26.29 -0.52
C GLN A 105 35.89 26.85 -0.57
N ASN A 106 36.67 26.46 -1.58
CA ASN A 106 38.03 26.92 -1.74
C ASN A 106 38.09 28.38 -2.22
N ALA A 107 37.19 28.78 -3.12
CA ALA A 107 37.03 30.17 -3.57
C ALA A 107 36.52 31.09 -2.46
N TYR A 108 35.60 30.62 -1.63
CA TYR A 108 35.08 31.35 -0.47
C TYR A 108 36.18 31.54 0.57
N ASN A 109 36.91 30.49 0.92
CA ASN A 109 38.03 30.58 1.86
C ASN A 109 39.15 31.50 1.31
N PHE A 110 39.44 31.44 0.02
CA PHE A 110 40.40 32.34 -0.63
C PHE A 110 39.91 33.80 -0.66
N GLY A 111 38.62 34.02 -0.96
CA GLY A 111 38.00 35.35 -0.95
C GLY A 111 37.99 35.97 0.45
N VAL A 112 37.61 35.21 1.46
CA VAL A 112 37.64 35.64 2.87
C VAL A 112 39.08 35.91 3.33
N PHE A 113 40.04 35.08 2.92
CA PHE A 113 41.46 35.32 3.20
C PHE A 113 41.96 36.62 2.56
N GLY A 114 41.64 36.86 1.28
CA GLY A 114 42.01 38.11 0.58
C GLY A 114 41.38 39.36 1.20
N LEU A 115 40.09 39.32 1.54
CA LEU A 115 39.39 40.43 2.19
C LEU A 115 39.96 40.73 3.59
N SER A 116 40.23 39.69 4.39
CA SER A 116 40.80 39.86 5.73
C SER A 116 42.24 40.39 5.66
N LEU A 117 43.06 39.93 4.72
CA LEU A 117 44.41 40.42 4.51
C LEU A 117 44.43 41.88 4.04
N GLY A 118 43.49 42.26 3.16
CA GLY A 118 43.31 43.65 2.73
C GLY A 118 42.91 44.57 3.89
N ALA A 119 41.91 44.17 4.67
CA ALA A 119 41.47 44.93 5.84
C ALA A 119 42.58 45.11 6.87
N ALA A 120 43.33 44.04 7.18
CA ALA A 120 44.48 44.09 8.07
C ALA A 120 45.58 45.04 7.55
N GLY A 121 45.84 45.03 6.24
CA GLY A 121 46.78 45.93 5.59
C GLY A 121 46.40 47.41 5.75
N VAL A 122 45.11 47.74 5.58
CA VAL A 122 44.62 49.13 5.77
C VAL A 122 44.78 49.58 7.22
N ILE A 123 44.44 48.71 8.19
CA ILE A 123 44.59 49.03 9.61
C ILE A 123 46.06 49.27 9.96
N LEU A 124 46.98 48.41 9.48
CA LEU A 124 48.41 48.59 9.65
C LEU A 124 48.92 49.89 9.01
N ALA A 125 48.40 50.26 7.84
CA ALA A 125 48.76 51.52 7.17
C ALA A 125 48.35 52.75 8.00
N ILE A 126 47.15 52.73 8.59
CA ILE A 126 46.67 53.81 9.47
C ILE A 126 47.56 53.91 10.72
N ILE A 127 47.86 52.77 11.37
CA ILE A 127 48.73 52.74 12.55
C ILE A 127 50.15 53.23 12.21
N ALA A 128 50.70 52.82 11.06
CA ALA A 128 52.00 53.28 10.59
C ALA A 128 52.01 54.80 10.33
N MET A 129 50.92 55.36 9.80
CA MET A 129 50.78 56.79 9.58
C MET A 129 50.69 57.58 10.90
N LEU A 130 50.00 57.03 11.91
CA LEU A 130 49.93 57.61 13.25
C LEU A 130 51.26 57.53 14.01
N ARG A 131 52.07 56.48 13.79
CA ARG A 131 53.43 56.36 14.36
C ARG A 131 54.47 57.25 13.67
N ARG A 132 54.16 57.82 12.51
CA ARG A 132 55.08 58.70 11.75
C ARG A 132 54.99 60.16 12.20
N LYS A 133 54.77 60.42 13.48
CA LYS A 133 54.83 61.77 14.06
C LYS A 133 55.53 61.77 15.40
#